data_AF-A0A1X1MJB4-F1
#
_entry.id   AF-A0A1X1MJB4-F1
#
_cell.length_a   1.000
_cell.length_b   1.000
_cell.length_c   1.000
_cell.angle_alpha   90.00
_cell.angle_beta   90.00
_cell.angle_gamma   90.00
#
_symmetry.space_group_name_H-M   'P 1'
#
loop_
_entity.id
_entity.type
_entity.pdbx_description
1 polymer ?
#
loop_
_entity_poly.entity_id
_entity_poly.type
_entity_poly.pdbx_seq_one_letter_code
_entity_poly.pdbx_strand_id
1 'polypeptide(L)'
;MPHFHEGQVDADDWEAFQRTEQMADHWYWRPGHRPGRNYLTWYVVFDDQALRDHVAYHQKALTNLNYLDSVPADGIHMTVQGVGFPDQVDIETAARIGEQAAARTADIEPFTLTVGPIAAYAGGTFLRAAPWAPVADVRERLREAIATELGADQVPAEPARFKPHISVTYCNATPPAA
;
A
#
# COMPACT_ATOMS: atom_id res chain seq x y z
N MET A 1 -3.71 -11.85 23.61
CA MET A 1 -4.12 -10.47 23.28
C MET A 1 -2.87 -9.63 23.01
N PRO A 2 -2.37 -9.54 21.76
CA PRO A 2 -1.43 -8.50 21.39
C PRO A 2 -2.09 -7.57 20.35
N HIS A 3 -3.05 -6.76 20.80
CA HIS A 3 -3.55 -5.61 20.02
C HIS A 3 -2.76 -4.32 20.31
N PHE A 4 -1.74 -4.40 21.18
CA PHE A 4 -1.00 -3.22 21.66
C PHE A 4 -0.04 -2.61 20.64
N HIS A 5 0.49 -3.40 19.70
CA HIS A 5 1.48 -2.88 18.74
C HIS A 5 0.83 -2.08 17.61
N GLU A 6 -0.15 -2.66 16.92
CA GLU A 6 -0.84 -2.01 15.79
C GLU A 6 -1.53 -0.72 16.23
N GLY A 7 -2.28 -0.77 17.34
CA GLY A 7 -2.97 0.41 17.87
C GLY A 7 -2.01 1.51 18.32
N GLN A 8 -0.84 1.17 18.88
CA GLN A 8 0.17 2.17 19.22
C GLN A 8 0.77 2.81 17.96
N VAL A 9 1.07 2.02 16.93
CA VAL A 9 1.62 2.55 15.67
C VAL A 9 0.63 3.48 14.97
N ASP A 10 -0.67 3.17 15.02
CA ASP A 10 -1.70 4.07 14.48
C ASP A 10 -1.82 5.37 15.28
N ALA A 11 -1.72 5.31 16.61
CA ALA A 11 -1.68 6.50 17.45
C ALA A 11 -0.45 7.37 17.14
N ASP A 12 0.73 6.75 17.01
CA ASP A 12 1.99 7.44 16.71
C ASP A 12 1.95 8.11 15.32
N ASP A 13 1.43 7.42 14.30
CA ASP A 13 1.27 7.97 12.95
C ASP A 13 0.27 9.12 12.93
N TRP A 14 -0.81 9.02 13.71
CA TRP A 14 -1.79 10.10 13.85
C TRP A 14 -1.20 11.33 14.52
N GLU A 15 -0.45 11.16 15.62
CA GLU A 15 0.26 12.26 16.26
C GLU A 15 1.31 12.89 15.34
N ALA A 16 2.02 12.07 14.55
CA ALA A 16 2.96 12.56 13.55
C ALA A 16 2.27 13.37 12.46
N PHE A 17 1.10 12.93 12.00
CA PHE A 17 0.29 13.68 11.04
C PHE A 17 -0.21 15.01 11.62
N GLN A 18 -0.66 15.05 12.88
CA GLN A 18 -1.09 16.30 13.52
C GLN A 18 0.02 17.36 13.61
N ARG A 19 1.29 16.94 13.61
CA ARG A 19 2.46 17.84 13.57
C ARG A 19 2.87 18.24 12.15
N THR A 20 2.19 17.73 11.12
CA THR A 20 2.48 18.08 9.72
C THR A 20 1.93 19.47 9.41
N GLU A 21 2.81 20.42 9.17
CA GLU A 21 2.44 21.80 8.84
C GLU A 21 1.96 21.97 7.39
N GLN A 22 2.31 21.02 6.51
CA GLN A 22 2.01 21.10 5.09
C GLN A 22 1.79 19.73 4.46
N MET A 23 0.73 19.61 3.65
CA MET A 23 0.55 18.46 2.76
C MET A 23 1.59 18.48 1.63
N ALA A 24 1.93 17.32 1.10
CA ALA A 24 2.96 17.17 0.08
C ALA A 24 2.39 16.46 -1.14
N ASP A 25 2.70 16.97 -2.32
CA ASP A 25 2.35 16.29 -3.58
C ASP A 25 2.87 14.84 -3.59
N HIS A 26 1.96 13.90 -3.78
CA HIS A 26 2.24 12.47 -3.87
C HIS A 26 2.90 12.10 -5.20
N TRP A 27 2.57 12.84 -6.27
CA TRP A 27 2.87 12.53 -7.67
C TRP A 27 4.29 12.92 -8.11
N TYR A 28 5.25 12.93 -7.20
CA TYR A 28 6.65 13.19 -7.53
C TYR A 28 7.39 11.93 -8.02
N TRP A 29 8.34 12.13 -8.94
CA TRP A 29 9.18 11.06 -9.46
C TRP A 29 10.09 10.49 -8.36
N ARG A 30 9.79 9.26 -7.93
CA ARG A 30 10.72 8.47 -7.09
C ARG A 30 11.95 8.06 -7.92
N PRO A 31 13.10 7.79 -7.30
CA PRO A 31 14.29 7.30 -8.01
C PRO A 31 13.95 6.14 -8.95
N GLY A 32 14.36 6.27 -10.21
CA GLY A 32 14.09 5.27 -11.26
C GLY A 32 12.74 5.40 -11.97
N HIS A 33 11.74 6.07 -11.40
CA HIS A 33 10.47 6.30 -12.11
C HIS A 33 10.63 7.34 -13.23
N ARG A 34 10.04 7.06 -14.39
CA ARG A 34 9.99 7.95 -15.55
C ARG A 34 8.77 7.62 -16.43
N PRO A 35 8.31 8.52 -17.31
CA PRO A 35 7.22 8.22 -18.23
C PRO A 35 7.45 6.91 -19.00
N GLY A 36 6.43 6.06 -19.07
CA GLY A 36 6.49 4.76 -19.75
C GLY A 36 7.23 3.65 -18.99
N ARG A 37 7.70 3.89 -17.76
CA ARG A 37 8.37 2.89 -16.91
C ARG A 37 7.56 2.65 -15.63
N ASN A 38 6.62 1.72 -15.71
CA ASN A 38 5.78 1.34 -14.57
C ASN A 38 6.57 0.44 -13.62
N TYR A 39 6.33 0.55 -12.32
CA TYR A 39 6.98 -0.31 -11.32
C TYR A 39 6.08 -1.52 -11.03
N LEU A 40 6.60 -2.74 -11.27
CA LEU A 40 5.87 -3.96 -10.99
C LEU A 40 5.70 -4.11 -9.47
N THR A 41 4.47 -4.28 -9.03
CA THR A 41 4.10 -4.24 -7.60
C THR A 41 3.01 -5.28 -7.33
N TRP A 42 3.12 -5.98 -6.21
CA TRP A 42 2.09 -6.85 -5.67
C TRP A 42 1.04 -6.07 -4.92
N TYR A 43 -0.22 -6.35 -5.24
CA TYR A 43 -1.40 -5.78 -4.61
C TYR A 43 -2.31 -6.88 -4.07
N VAL A 44 -2.97 -6.63 -2.93
CA VAL A 44 -4.24 -7.30 -2.61
C VAL A 44 -5.35 -6.48 -3.21
N VAL A 45 -6.17 -7.14 -4.03
CA VAL A 45 -7.39 -6.56 -4.62
C VAL A 45 -8.61 -7.02 -3.82
N PHE A 46 -9.64 -6.17 -3.76
CA PHE A 46 -10.83 -6.44 -2.97
C PHE A 46 -12.07 -6.50 -3.86
N ASP A 47 -12.79 -7.62 -3.77
CA ASP A 47 -14.16 -7.70 -4.28
C ASP A 47 -15.18 -7.57 -3.15
N ASP A 48 -15.24 -6.36 -2.58
CA ASP A 48 -16.09 -6.05 -1.43
C ASP A 48 -16.79 -4.70 -1.63
N GLN A 49 -18.12 -4.73 -1.76
CA GLN A 49 -18.92 -3.51 -1.95
C GLN A 49 -18.95 -2.65 -0.69
N ALA A 50 -18.99 -3.24 0.51
CA ALA A 50 -19.02 -2.50 1.76
C ALA A 50 -17.72 -1.71 1.97
N LEU A 51 -16.58 -2.29 1.58
CA LEU A 51 -15.30 -1.57 1.54
C LEU A 51 -15.34 -0.38 0.58
N ARG A 52 -15.83 -0.57 -0.66
CA ARG A 52 -15.96 0.50 -1.66
C ARG A 52 -16.86 1.63 -1.14
N ASP A 53 -17.99 1.28 -0.54
CA ASP A 53 -18.92 2.25 0.06
C ASP A 53 -18.28 3.00 1.24
N HIS A 54 -17.50 2.30 2.07
CA HIS A 54 -16.79 2.91 3.20
C HIS A 54 -15.69 3.89 2.72
N VAL A 55 -14.94 3.55 1.68
CA VAL A 55 -13.98 4.46 1.05
C VAL A 55 -14.70 5.69 0.45
N ALA A 56 -15.79 5.46 -0.30
CA ALA A 56 -16.58 6.53 -0.91
C ALA A 56 -17.18 7.49 0.13
N TYR A 57 -17.60 6.98 1.29
CA TYR A 57 -18.08 7.79 2.41
C TYR A 57 -17.04 8.83 2.85
N HIS A 58 -15.77 8.41 3.02
CA HIS A 58 -14.70 9.33 3.39
C HIS A 58 -14.31 10.28 2.25
N GLN A 59 -14.25 9.79 1.02
CA GLN A 59 -13.97 10.63 -0.17
C GLN A 59 -14.99 11.76 -0.31
N LYS A 60 -16.27 11.49 -0.04
CA LYS A 60 -17.32 12.52 -0.03
C LYS A 60 -17.08 13.60 1.02
N ALA A 61 -16.59 13.24 2.21
CA ALA A 61 -16.25 14.20 3.25
C ALA A 61 -15.05 15.09 2.88
N LEU A 62 -14.17 14.60 2.00
CA LEU A 62 -12.94 15.28 1.56
C LEU A 62 -13.10 16.04 0.23
N THR A 63 -14.26 15.98 -0.43
CA THR A 63 -14.51 16.57 -1.77
C THR A 63 -14.20 18.06 -1.89
N ASN A 64 -14.28 18.83 -0.80
CA ASN A 64 -13.99 20.27 -0.83
C ASN A 64 -12.48 20.59 -0.87
N LEU A 65 -11.61 19.58 -0.73
CA LEU A 65 -10.16 19.73 -0.78
C LEU A 65 -9.67 19.39 -2.20
N ASN A 66 -9.58 20.41 -3.05
CA ASN A 66 -9.19 20.26 -4.46
C ASN A 66 -7.76 19.74 -4.69
N TYR A 67 -6.94 19.72 -3.64
CA TYR A 67 -5.59 19.16 -3.64
C TYR A 67 -5.55 17.66 -3.31
N LEU A 68 -6.71 16.98 -3.22
CA LEU A 68 -6.83 15.55 -2.98
C LEU A 68 -7.52 14.86 -4.17
N ASP A 69 -6.80 13.94 -4.82
CA ASP A 69 -7.37 13.02 -5.80
C ASP A 69 -7.97 11.81 -5.09
N SER A 70 -9.25 11.53 -5.34
CA SER A 70 -9.90 10.31 -4.84
C SER A 70 -9.40 9.08 -5.59
N VAL A 71 -9.09 8.02 -4.85
CA VAL A 71 -8.79 6.72 -5.46
C VAL A 71 -10.06 6.19 -6.16
N PRO A 72 -10.00 5.85 -7.47
CA PRO A 72 -11.13 5.28 -8.18
C PRO A 72 -11.63 3.98 -7.55
N ALA A 73 -12.93 3.69 -7.64
CA ALA A 73 -13.54 2.51 -7.02
C ALA A 73 -12.97 1.17 -7.53
N ASP A 74 -12.61 1.12 -8.82
CA ASP A 74 -11.93 -0.02 -9.46
C ASP A 74 -10.41 -0.05 -9.19
N GLY A 75 -9.87 1.04 -8.65
CA GLY A 75 -8.49 1.17 -8.20
C GLY A 75 -8.28 0.92 -6.71
N ILE A 76 -9.30 0.52 -5.94
CA ILE A 76 -9.15 0.23 -4.51
C ILE A 76 -8.34 -1.05 -4.31
N HIS A 77 -7.17 -0.91 -3.69
CA HIS A 77 -6.24 -2.01 -3.41
C HIS A 77 -5.40 -1.72 -2.16
N MET A 78 -4.69 -2.74 -1.69
CA MET A 78 -3.62 -2.62 -0.70
C MET A 78 -2.28 -2.98 -1.35
N THR A 79 -1.34 -2.05 -1.28
CA THR A 79 0.04 -2.28 -1.74
C THR A 79 0.77 -3.20 -0.77
N VAL A 80 1.38 -4.27 -1.29
CA VAL A 80 2.07 -5.28 -0.47
C VAL A 80 3.58 -5.23 -0.63
N GLN A 81 4.07 -5.31 -1.87
CA GLN A 81 5.50 -5.44 -2.14
C GLN A 81 5.86 -5.02 -3.56
N GLY A 82 6.80 -4.10 -3.70
CA GLY A 82 7.47 -3.82 -4.96
C GLY A 82 8.28 -5.00 -5.48
N VAL A 83 8.33 -5.19 -6.80
CA VAL A 83 9.15 -6.23 -7.45
C VAL A 83 10.34 -5.59 -8.16
N GLY A 84 10.09 -4.66 -9.07
CA GLY A 84 11.13 -4.09 -9.92
C GLY A 84 10.56 -3.37 -11.13
N PHE A 85 11.43 -2.76 -11.93
CA PHE A 85 11.02 -2.18 -13.20
C PHE A 85 11.10 -3.22 -14.35
N PRO A 86 10.29 -3.09 -15.43
CA PRO A 86 10.26 -4.02 -16.56
C PRO A 86 11.57 -4.18 -17.32
N ASP A 87 12.48 -3.20 -17.25
CA ASP A 87 13.83 -3.27 -17.82
C ASP A 87 14.83 -4.03 -16.91
N GLN A 88 14.40 -4.38 -15.69
CA GLN A 88 15.16 -5.16 -14.71
C GLN A 88 14.54 -6.54 -14.46
N VAL A 89 13.23 -6.66 -14.65
CA VAL A 89 12.45 -7.88 -14.49
C VAL A 89 11.66 -8.09 -15.78
N ASP A 90 12.19 -8.93 -16.67
CA ASP A 90 11.51 -9.26 -17.91
C ASP A 90 10.25 -10.11 -17.67
N ILE A 91 9.42 -10.26 -18.71
CA ILE A 91 8.13 -10.95 -18.62
C ILE A 91 8.26 -12.41 -18.20
N GLU A 92 9.31 -13.10 -18.64
CA GLU A 92 9.54 -14.51 -18.32
C GLU A 92 9.95 -14.66 -16.84
N THR A 93 10.77 -13.75 -16.34
CA THR A 93 11.17 -13.69 -14.94
C THR A 93 10.00 -13.30 -14.04
N ALA A 94 9.20 -12.32 -14.45
CA ALA A 94 7.97 -11.95 -13.75
C ALA A 94 6.98 -13.15 -13.68
N ALA A 95 6.87 -13.94 -14.74
CA ALA A 95 6.05 -15.15 -14.75
C ALA A 95 6.57 -16.20 -13.75
N ARG A 96 7.88 -16.48 -13.74
CA ARG A 96 8.48 -17.40 -12.76
C ARG A 96 8.32 -16.93 -11.31
N ILE A 97 8.49 -15.63 -11.05
CA ILE A 97 8.19 -15.05 -9.72
C ILE A 97 6.73 -15.29 -9.36
N GLY A 98 5.80 -15.15 -10.31
CA GLY A 98 4.38 -15.44 -10.12
C GLY A 98 4.10 -16.90 -9.78
N GLU A 99 4.75 -17.86 -10.47
CA GLU A 99 4.65 -19.29 -10.18
C GLU A 99 5.18 -19.63 -8.78
N GLN A 100 6.35 -19.08 -8.41
CA GLN A 100 6.92 -19.23 -7.07
C GLN A 100 6.01 -18.63 -6.00
N ALA A 101 5.46 -17.45 -6.25
CA ALA A 101 4.53 -16.79 -5.34
C ALA A 101 3.28 -17.66 -5.13
N ALA A 102 2.67 -18.16 -6.21
CA ALA A 102 1.49 -19.02 -6.13
C ALA A 102 1.75 -20.31 -5.34
N ALA A 103 2.89 -20.97 -5.57
CA ALA A 103 3.26 -22.16 -4.81
C ALA A 103 3.48 -21.86 -3.32
N ARG A 104 4.12 -20.73 -3.00
CA ARG A 104 4.45 -20.32 -1.62
C ARG A 104 3.26 -19.78 -0.83
N THR A 105 2.21 -19.31 -1.49
CA THR A 105 1.01 -18.81 -0.83
C THR A 105 -0.14 -19.82 -0.81
N ALA A 106 0.06 -21.02 -1.37
CA ALA A 106 -0.97 -22.04 -1.53
C ALA A 106 -1.58 -22.55 -0.21
N ASP A 107 -0.81 -22.55 0.88
CA ASP A 107 -1.23 -22.97 2.23
C ASP A 107 -1.68 -21.81 3.13
N ILE A 108 -1.76 -20.58 2.60
CA ILE A 108 -2.33 -19.46 3.35
C ILE A 108 -3.85 -19.61 3.36
N GLU A 109 -4.40 -19.85 4.54
CA GLU A 109 -5.83 -19.85 4.75
C GLU A 109 -6.42 -18.43 4.55
N PRO A 110 -7.64 -18.31 3.98
CA PRO A 110 -8.33 -17.04 3.93
C PRO A 110 -8.45 -16.39 5.31
N PHE A 111 -8.23 -15.09 5.39
CA PHE A 111 -8.31 -14.31 6.62
C PHE A 111 -9.15 -13.06 6.45
N THR A 112 -9.70 -12.57 7.57
CA THR A 112 -10.52 -11.35 7.60
C THR A 112 -9.68 -10.18 8.07
N LEU A 113 -9.84 -9.03 7.40
CA LEU A 113 -9.27 -7.76 7.81
C LEU A 113 -10.37 -6.81 8.25
N THR A 114 -10.11 -6.07 9.32
CA THR A 114 -10.83 -4.86 9.68
C THR A 114 -10.08 -3.66 9.12
N VAL A 115 -10.79 -2.69 8.53
CA VAL A 115 -10.19 -1.47 8.00
C VAL A 115 -10.75 -0.23 8.69
N GLY A 116 -9.90 0.78 8.88
CA GLY A 116 -10.26 2.06 9.47
C GLY A 116 -9.79 2.24 10.93
N PRO A 117 -10.06 3.39 11.56
CA PRO A 117 -10.67 4.61 11.01
C PRO A 117 -9.81 5.27 9.91
N ILE A 118 -10.32 6.32 9.27
CA ILE A 118 -9.50 7.10 8.34
C ILE A 118 -8.34 7.76 9.07
N ALA A 119 -7.16 7.66 8.47
CA ALA A 119 -5.93 8.30 8.89
C ALA A 119 -5.28 9.00 7.69
N ALA A 120 -4.20 9.73 7.94
CA ALA A 120 -3.53 10.53 6.91
C ALA A 120 -2.02 10.58 7.12
N TYR A 121 -1.32 10.87 6.03
CA TYR A 121 0.07 11.33 6.01
C TYR A 121 0.13 12.55 5.08
N ALA A 122 1.26 13.25 5.01
CA ALA A 122 1.38 14.46 4.19
C ALA A 122 0.94 14.27 2.72
N GLY A 123 1.11 13.06 2.18
CA GLY A 123 0.78 12.72 0.79
C GLY A 123 -0.62 12.16 0.55
N GLY A 124 -1.52 12.11 1.54
CA GLY A 124 -2.88 11.64 1.32
C GLY A 124 -3.56 11.01 2.53
N THR A 125 -4.68 10.35 2.28
CA THR A 125 -5.48 9.66 3.31
C THR A 125 -5.63 8.18 3.02
N PHE A 126 -5.79 7.39 4.06
CA PHE A 126 -5.84 5.93 3.99
C PHE A 126 -6.68 5.32 5.11
N LEU A 127 -7.06 4.05 4.94
CA LEU A 127 -7.62 3.19 5.98
C LEU A 127 -6.56 2.16 6.37
N ARG A 128 -6.14 2.11 7.64
CA ARG A 128 -5.27 1.03 8.11
C ARG A 128 -6.06 -0.28 8.10
N ALA A 129 -5.41 -1.38 7.74
CA ALA A 129 -5.96 -2.71 7.84
C ALA A 129 -5.30 -3.50 8.98
N ALA A 130 -6.08 -4.30 9.69
CA ALA A 130 -5.64 -5.18 10.77
C ALA A 130 -6.40 -6.51 10.73
N PRO A 131 -5.85 -7.62 11.24
CA PRO A 131 -4.51 -7.76 11.83
C PRO A 131 -3.39 -7.74 10.78
N TRP A 132 -2.20 -7.29 11.16
CA TRP A 132 -1.05 -7.14 10.25
C TRP A 132 -0.36 -8.48 9.95
N ALA A 133 -0.31 -9.37 10.95
CA ALA A 133 0.41 -10.63 10.86
C ALA A 133 0.11 -11.45 9.58
N PRO A 134 -1.17 -11.75 9.22
CA PRO A 134 -1.43 -12.53 8.01
C PRO A 134 -1.00 -11.83 6.72
N VAL A 135 -1.10 -10.49 6.66
CA VAL A 135 -0.63 -9.73 5.48
C VAL A 135 0.91 -9.71 5.43
N ALA A 136 1.56 -9.63 6.59
CA ALA A 136 3.01 -9.74 6.69
C ALA A 136 3.49 -11.13 6.24
N ASP A 137 2.80 -12.20 6.62
CA ASP A 137 3.12 -13.57 6.19
C ASP A 137 2.98 -13.73 4.67
N VAL A 138 1.90 -13.20 4.07
CA VAL A 138 1.75 -13.11 2.60
C VAL A 138 2.95 -12.37 2.01
N ARG A 139 3.28 -11.19 2.54
CA ARG A 139 4.37 -10.35 2.03
C ARG A 139 5.72 -11.06 2.10
N GLU A 140 6.04 -11.75 3.19
CA GLU A 140 7.31 -12.48 3.31
C GLU A 140 7.40 -13.62 2.29
N ARG A 141 6.32 -14.39 2.07
CA ARG A 141 6.26 -15.43 1.02
C ARG A 141 6.45 -14.86 -0.39
N LEU A 142 5.87 -13.69 -0.68
CA LEU A 142 6.09 -12.97 -1.94
C LEU A 142 7.55 -12.50 -2.08
N ARG A 143 8.16 -12.03 -0.99
CA ARG A 143 9.57 -11.62 -0.98
C ARG A 143 10.52 -12.79 -1.22
N GLU A 144 10.23 -13.95 -0.65
CA GLU A 144 10.99 -15.18 -0.93
C GLU A 144 10.86 -15.63 -2.38
N ALA A 145 9.68 -15.47 -2.99
CA ALA A 145 9.49 -15.74 -4.41
C ALA A 145 10.39 -14.84 -5.28
N ILE A 146 10.44 -13.53 -4.97
CA ILE A 146 11.33 -12.58 -5.65
C ILE A 146 12.80 -12.96 -5.42
N ALA A 147 13.18 -13.28 -4.17
CA ALA A 147 14.56 -13.64 -3.81
C ALA A 147 15.04 -14.90 -4.54
N THR A 148 14.14 -15.87 -4.76
CA THR A 148 14.46 -17.13 -5.46
C THR A 148 14.88 -16.87 -6.91
N GLU A 149 14.21 -15.95 -7.60
CA GLU A 149 14.46 -15.68 -9.01
C GLU A 149 15.51 -14.57 -9.25
N LEU A 150 15.57 -13.57 -8.38
CA LEU A 150 16.41 -12.38 -8.58
C LEU A 150 17.62 -12.30 -7.65
N GLY A 151 17.67 -13.10 -6.59
CA GLY A 151 18.63 -12.94 -5.49
C GLY A 151 18.08 -12.08 -4.34
N ALA A 152 18.50 -12.39 -3.11
CA ALA A 152 17.99 -11.74 -1.90
C ALA A 152 18.33 -10.25 -1.80
N ASP A 153 19.46 -9.84 -2.38
CA ASP A 153 19.93 -8.46 -2.49
C ASP A 153 19.09 -7.60 -3.46
N GLN A 154 18.34 -8.25 -4.35
CA GLN A 154 17.49 -7.60 -5.33
C GLN A 154 16.04 -7.45 -4.86
N VAL A 155 15.68 -8.00 -3.70
CA VAL A 155 14.34 -7.82 -3.13
C VAL A 155 14.20 -6.40 -2.60
N PRO A 156 13.27 -5.57 -3.13
CA PRO A 156 13.14 -4.19 -2.70
C PRO A 156 12.95 -4.06 -1.18
N ALA A 157 13.80 -3.24 -0.56
CA ALA A 157 13.81 -3.02 0.86
C ALA A 157 12.66 -2.08 1.26
N GLU A 158 11.58 -2.67 1.80
CA GLU A 158 10.49 -1.91 2.44
C GLU A 158 10.04 -2.41 3.84
N PRO A 159 10.73 -3.32 4.56
CA PRO A 159 10.15 -3.97 5.74
C PRO A 159 9.85 -3.00 6.89
N ALA A 160 10.66 -1.96 7.10
CA ALA A 160 10.44 -1.00 8.18
C ALA A 160 9.21 -0.09 7.99
N ARG A 161 8.60 -0.10 6.79
CA ARG A 161 7.47 0.76 6.41
C ARG A 161 6.19 -0.01 6.12
N PHE A 162 6.23 -1.34 6.19
CA PHE A 162 5.07 -2.13 5.84
C PHE A 162 4.01 -2.03 6.93
N LYS A 163 3.01 -1.20 6.66
CA LYS A 163 1.81 -1.01 7.49
C LYS A 163 0.61 -1.20 6.56
N PRO A 164 -0.04 -2.38 6.56
CA PRO A 164 -1.14 -2.70 5.66
C PRO A 164 -2.20 -1.60 5.63
N HIS A 165 -2.45 -1.01 4.47
CA HIS A 165 -3.43 0.07 4.35
C HIS A 165 -4.02 0.12 2.93
N ILE A 166 -5.17 0.78 2.85
CA ILE A 166 -5.90 1.04 1.60
C ILE A 166 -5.97 2.55 1.41
N SER A 167 -5.41 3.05 0.32
CA SER A 167 -5.46 4.49 0.01
C SER A 167 -6.89 4.94 -0.28
N VAL A 168 -7.27 6.08 0.28
CA VAL A 168 -8.57 6.73 0.07
C VAL A 168 -8.41 7.93 -0.86
N THR A 169 -7.39 8.74 -0.62
CA THR A 169 -6.99 9.86 -1.49
C THR A 169 -5.47 9.99 -1.58
N TYR A 170 -5.00 10.60 -2.67
CA TYR A 170 -3.63 11.07 -2.81
C TYR A 170 -3.60 12.59 -2.90
N CYS A 171 -2.62 13.22 -2.27
CA CYS A 171 -2.43 14.66 -2.41
C CYS A 171 -1.78 14.95 -3.77
N ASN A 172 -2.37 15.84 -4.57
CA ASN A 172 -1.97 16.09 -5.95
C ASN A 172 -1.17 17.39 -6.16
N ALA A 173 -0.92 18.09 -5.06
CA ALA A 173 -0.23 19.36 -5.01
C ALA A 173 0.32 19.58 -3.61
N THR A 174 1.20 20.56 -3.46
CA THR A 174 1.63 21.06 -2.15
C THR A 174 0.83 22.34 -1.85
N PRO A 175 -0.34 22.26 -1.17
CA PRO A 175 -1.12 23.44 -0.85
C PRO A 175 -0.35 24.36 0.11
N PRO A 176 -0.70 25.66 0.20
CA PRO A 176 -0.17 26.54 1.23
C PRO A 176 -0.38 25.93 2.63
N ALA A 177 0.60 26.12 3.52
CA ALA A 177 0.44 25.79 4.93
C ALA A 177 -0.75 26.57 5.52
N ALA A 178 -1.46 25.95 6.45
CA ALA A 178 -2.63 26.52 7.11
C ALA A 178 -2.27 27.59 8.15
#